data_AF-A0A378IAF3-F1
#
_entry.id   AF-A0A378IAF3-F1
#
_cell.length_a   1.000
_cell.length_b   1.000
_cell.length_c   1.000
_cell.angle_alpha   90.00
_cell.angle_beta   90.00
_cell.angle_gamma   90.00
#
_symmetry.space_group_name_H-M   'P 1'
#
loop_
_entity.id
_entity.type
_entity.pdbx_description
1 polymer ?
#
loop_
_entity_poly.entity_id
_entity_poly.type
_entity_poly.pdbx_seq_one_letter_code
_entity_poly.pdbx_strand_id
1 'polypeptide(L)'
;MKDSGWFLIVIAFLLGIRHGFDLDHLATIDSITRTVSDNRYLSRIIGFLFSLGHGLVVILISLIIGSGLKPSAVPEWLNWVGDIISISFLFLFGLSNLWNIVQHPSKKSLPTSFKSYLSGKLIHKNFNPVCIIFIGVLFALSFDTVSQVVLFSLSASALAGCLFSVVLGVVFMLGMMMSDGLNGLFVSILIQRADRVSFLFSRIAGLMIASFSLIIGIINCFKMFNYA
;
A
#
# COMPACT_ATOMS: atom_id res chain seq x y z
N MET A 1 -5.52 9.39 34.38
CA MET A 1 -4.32 9.00 33.59
C MET A 1 -4.44 7.62 32.94
N LYS A 2 -5.22 6.65 33.48
CA LYS A 2 -5.47 5.36 32.81
C LYS A 2 -6.37 5.49 31.57
N ASP A 3 -7.36 6.39 31.62
CA ASP A 3 -8.36 6.53 30.54
C ASP A 3 -7.78 7.12 29.24
N SER A 4 -6.78 8.00 29.38
CA SER A 4 -6.07 8.62 28.25
C SER A 4 -5.22 7.64 27.44
N GLY A 5 -4.70 6.58 28.07
CA GLY A 5 -3.89 5.57 27.37
C GLY A 5 -4.75 4.65 26.49
N TRP A 6 -5.90 4.20 27.02
CA TRP A 6 -6.86 3.40 26.26
C TRP A 6 -7.41 4.14 25.05
N PHE A 7 -7.72 5.42 25.21
CA PHE A 7 -8.17 6.27 24.12
C PHE A 7 -7.16 6.31 22.97
N LEU A 8 -5.87 6.50 23.27
CA LEU A 8 -4.82 6.52 22.26
C LEU A 8 -4.63 5.19 21.54
N ILE A 9 -4.74 4.07 22.25
CA ILE A 9 -4.66 2.73 21.65
C ILE A 9 -5.79 2.56 20.62
N VAL A 10 -7.03 2.89 21.00
CA VAL A 10 -8.18 2.79 20.09
C VAL A 10 -8.02 3.73 18.89
N ILE A 11 -7.62 4.98 19.13
CA ILE A 11 -7.40 5.95 18.04
C ILE A 11 -6.29 5.48 17.10
N ALA A 12 -5.16 4.99 17.61
CA ALA A 12 -4.08 4.49 16.76
C ALA A 12 -4.50 3.29 15.92
N PHE A 13 -5.30 2.38 16.48
CA PHE A 13 -5.85 1.26 15.73
C PHE A 13 -6.79 1.73 14.61
N LEU A 14 -7.72 2.64 14.91
CA LEU A 14 -8.64 3.21 13.92
C LEU A 14 -7.91 4.03 12.84
N LEU A 15 -6.87 4.76 13.24
CA LEU A 15 -5.99 5.48 12.33
C LEU A 15 -5.26 4.49 11.39
N GLY A 16 -4.79 3.35 11.90
CA GLY A 16 -4.21 2.30 11.08
C GLY A 16 -5.20 1.69 10.09
N ILE A 17 -6.43 1.40 10.52
CA ILE A 17 -7.50 0.93 9.63
C ILE A 17 -7.77 1.95 8.52
N ARG A 18 -7.94 3.23 8.90
CA ARG A 18 -8.19 4.32 7.95
C ARG A 18 -7.05 4.43 6.94
N HIS A 19 -5.81 4.40 7.41
CA HIS A 19 -4.62 4.50 6.56
C HIS A 19 -4.55 3.37 5.53
N GLY A 20 -4.85 2.12 5.93
CA GLY A 20 -4.90 1.02 4.95
C GLY A 20 -6.04 1.12 3.91
N PHE A 21 -7.05 1.95 4.16
CA PHE A 21 -8.07 2.27 3.16
C PHE A 21 -7.70 3.43 2.25
N ASP A 22 -6.52 4.02 2.41
CA ASP A 22 -6.04 5.04 1.49
C ASP A 22 -5.91 4.46 0.08
N LEU A 23 -6.26 5.29 -0.89
CA LEU A 23 -6.49 4.83 -2.26
C LEU A 23 -5.21 4.31 -2.94
N ASP A 24 -4.07 4.77 -2.49
CA ASP A 24 -2.73 4.35 -2.90
C ASP A 24 -2.37 2.95 -2.39
N HIS A 25 -2.72 2.61 -1.15
CA HIS A 25 -2.65 1.25 -0.60
C HIS A 25 -3.56 0.31 -1.38
N LEU A 26 -4.85 0.68 -1.54
CA LEU A 26 -5.83 -0.13 -2.27
C LEU A 26 -5.38 -0.41 -3.71
N ALA A 27 -4.94 0.61 -4.43
CA ALA A 27 -4.45 0.50 -5.80
C ALA A 27 -3.23 -0.41 -5.93
N THR A 28 -2.26 -0.26 -5.03
CA THR A 28 -1.01 -1.01 -5.06
C THR A 28 -1.25 -2.48 -4.72
N ILE A 29 -1.94 -2.76 -3.62
CA ILE A 29 -2.25 -4.13 -3.19
C ILE A 29 -3.04 -4.86 -4.28
N ASP A 30 -4.05 -4.22 -4.85
CA ASP A 30 -4.86 -4.81 -5.91
C ASP A 30 -4.07 -5.11 -7.18
N SER A 31 -3.21 -4.17 -7.61
CA SER A 31 -2.33 -4.35 -8.79
C SER A 31 -1.36 -5.51 -8.61
N ILE A 32 -0.72 -5.62 -7.44
CA ILE A 32 0.17 -6.75 -7.12
C ILE A 32 -0.65 -8.05 -7.02
N THR A 33 -1.86 -8.00 -6.45
CA THR A 33 -2.76 -9.17 -6.29
C THR A 33 -3.18 -9.76 -7.63
N ARG A 34 -3.43 -8.92 -8.64
CA ARG A 34 -3.66 -9.38 -10.02
C ARG A 34 -2.42 -9.98 -10.65
N THR A 35 -1.26 -9.37 -10.44
CA THR A 35 0.00 -9.81 -11.05
C THR A 35 0.43 -11.20 -10.58
N VAL A 36 0.19 -11.53 -9.30
CA VAL A 36 0.52 -12.86 -8.74
C VAL A 36 -0.69 -13.78 -8.59
N SER A 37 -1.78 -13.50 -9.32
CA SER A 37 -3.04 -14.27 -9.25
C SER A 37 -2.87 -15.77 -9.51
N ASP A 38 -1.86 -16.16 -10.29
CA ASP A 38 -1.49 -17.56 -10.52
C ASP A 38 -1.14 -18.31 -9.21
N ASN A 39 -0.50 -17.62 -8.27
CA ASN A 39 -0.17 -18.16 -6.96
C ASN A 39 -1.25 -17.79 -5.93
N ARG A 40 -2.25 -18.68 -5.78
CA ARG A 40 -3.41 -18.46 -4.90
C ARG A 40 -3.05 -18.19 -3.43
N TYR A 41 -1.98 -18.81 -2.92
CA TYR A 41 -1.56 -18.58 -1.54
C TYR A 41 -0.99 -17.18 -1.39
N LEU A 42 -0.02 -16.82 -2.24
CA LEU A 42 0.62 -15.50 -2.21
C LEU A 42 -0.40 -14.39 -2.45
N SER A 43 -1.30 -14.57 -3.42
CA SER A 43 -2.36 -13.62 -3.77
C SER A 43 -3.27 -13.25 -2.58
N ARG A 44 -3.53 -14.18 -1.65
CA ARG A 44 -4.38 -13.92 -0.48
C ARG A 44 -3.68 -13.13 0.64
N ILE A 45 -2.35 -13.20 0.70
CA ILE A 45 -1.56 -12.61 1.80
C ILE A 45 -0.84 -11.32 1.40
N ILE A 46 -1.03 -10.80 0.19
CA ILE A 46 -0.32 -9.61 -0.30
C ILE A 46 -0.54 -8.41 0.59
N GLY A 47 -1.80 -8.12 0.92
CA GLY A 47 -2.13 -6.98 1.78
C GLY A 47 -1.44 -7.07 3.14
N PHE A 48 -1.35 -8.27 3.71
CA PHE A 48 -0.62 -8.53 4.94
C PHE A 48 0.89 -8.31 4.79
N LEU A 49 1.51 -8.80 3.71
CA LEU A 49 2.94 -8.63 3.46
C LEU A 49 3.32 -7.17 3.20
N PHE A 50 2.46 -6.45 2.47
CA PHE A 50 2.63 -5.03 2.18
C PHE A 50 2.56 -4.20 3.46
N SER A 51 1.49 -4.36 4.24
CA SER A 51 1.31 -3.68 5.54
C SER A 51 2.35 -4.08 6.58
N LEU A 52 2.89 -5.31 6.54
CA LEU A 52 4.01 -5.71 7.38
C LEU A 52 5.26 -4.87 7.09
N GLY A 53 5.65 -4.74 5.81
CA GLY A 53 6.78 -3.92 5.42
C GLY A 53 6.59 -2.45 5.78
N HIS A 54 5.39 -1.92 5.50
CA HIS A 54 5.03 -0.56 5.85
C HIS A 54 5.07 -0.33 7.38
N GLY A 55 4.47 -1.23 8.13
CA GLY A 55 4.40 -1.21 9.59
C GLY A 55 5.76 -1.31 10.29
N LEU A 56 6.74 -1.98 9.69
CA LEU A 56 8.12 -1.99 10.21
C LEU A 56 8.73 -0.58 10.23
N VAL A 57 8.48 0.22 9.18
CA VAL A 57 8.92 1.62 9.13
C VAL A 57 8.17 2.45 10.17
N VAL A 58 6.86 2.24 10.33
CA VAL A 58 6.06 2.91 11.35
C VAL A 58 6.62 2.64 12.76
N ILE A 59 6.87 1.38 13.09
CA ILE A 59 7.44 0.97 14.39
C ILE A 59 8.83 1.60 14.58
N LEU A 60 9.65 1.64 13.53
CA LEU A 60 10.98 2.26 13.57
C LEU A 60 10.88 3.77 13.87
N ILE A 61 9.98 4.49 13.20
CA ILE A 61 9.75 5.92 13.46
C ILE A 61 9.24 6.09 14.91
N SER A 62 8.27 5.29 15.35
CA SER A 62 7.76 5.34 16.72
C SER A 62 8.85 5.08 17.77
N LEU A 63 9.81 4.21 17.49
CA LEU A 63 10.98 3.95 18.32
C LEU A 63 11.93 5.16 18.36
N ILE A 64 12.23 5.75 17.20
CA ILE A 64 13.10 6.94 17.10
C ILE A 64 12.49 8.09 17.92
N ILE A 65 11.22 8.42 17.67
CA ILE A 65 10.52 9.49 18.40
C ILE A 65 10.40 9.15 19.90
N GLY A 66 10.06 7.91 20.22
CA GLY A 66 9.94 7.43 21.60
C GLY A 66 11.25 7.50 22.40
N SER A 67 12.41 7.33 21.75
CA SER A 67 13.72 7.42 22.38
C SER A 67 14.12 8.83 22.81
N GLY A 68 13.33 9.85 22.45
CA GLY A 68 13.59 11.25 22.76
C GLY A 68 14.31 12.01 21.64
N LEU A 69 14.64 11.35 20.53
CA LEU A 69 15.04 12.02 19.29
C LEU A 69 13.82 12.72 18.72
N LYS A 70 13.64 13.98 19.10
CA LYS A 70 12.59 14.86 18.58
C LYS A 70 13.16 15.57 17.35
N PRO A 71 12.83 15.14 16.12
CA PRO A 71 13.14 15.95 14.96
C PRO A 71 12.46 17.30 15.14
N SER A 72 13.24 18.38 15.14
CA SER A 72 12.71 19.75 15.26
C SER A 72 11.81 20.10 14.06
N ALA A 73 12.06 19.45 12.92
CA ALA A 73 11.19 19.40 11.76
C ALA A 73 11.48 18.12 10.97
N VAL A 74 10.48 17.58 10.26
CA VAL A 74 10.72 16.56 9.24
C VAL A 74 11.47 17.24 8.09
N PRO A 75 12.62 16.72 7.63
CA PRO A 75 13.39 17.37 6.58
C PRO A 75 12.57 17.51 5.28
N GLU A 76 12.57 18.68 4.65
CA GLU A 76 11.79 18.93 3.43
C GLU A 76 12.14 17.98 2.28
N TRP A 77 13.41 17.56 2.17
CA TRP A 77 13.84 16.62 1.14
C TRP A 77 13.16 15.24 1.28
N LEU A 78 12.74 14.86 2.49
CA LEU A 78 12.03 13.60 2.73
C LEU A 78 10.65 13.64 2.08
N ASN A 79 10.00 14.81 2.06
CA ASN A 79 8.68 15.00 1.45
C ASN A 79 8.76 14.76 -0.05
N TRP A 80 9.74 15.39 -0.71
CA TRP A 80 10.00 15.20 -2.14
C TRP A 80 10.27 13.75 -2.51
N VAL A 81 11.09 13.05 -1.71
CA VAL A 81 11.40 11.63 -1.95
C VAL A 81 10.15 10.75 -1.78
N GLY A 82 9.37 10.94 -0.71
CA GLY A 82 8.14 10.19 -0.46
C GLY A 82 7.11 10.38 -1.57
N ASP A 83 6.90 11.63 -2.00
CA ASP A 83 5.96 11.96 -3.08
C ASP A 83 6.39 11.36 -4.41
N ILE A 84 7.67 11.48 -4.79
CA ILE A 84 8.20 10.87 -6.03
C ILE A 84 8.03 9.35 -6.02
N ILE A 85 8.31 8.70 -4.89
CA ILE A 85 8.16 7.25 -4.75
C ILE A 85 6.69 6.85 -4.92
N SER A 86 5.77 7.49 -4.19
CA SER A 86 4.34 7.17 -4.26
C SER A 86 3.76 7.44 -5.64
N ILE A 87 4.03 8.62 -6.22
CA ILE A 87 3.61 9.00 -7.58
C ILE A 87 4.16 7.99 -8.60
N SER A 88 5.44 7.63 -8.53
CA SER A 88 6.05 6.69 -9.47
C SER A 88 5.38 5.32 -9.40
N PHE A 89 5.08 4.80 -8.21
CA PHE A 89 4.40 3.51 -8.08
C PHE A 89 2.95 3.57 -8.55
N LEU A 90 2.21 4.63 -8.21
CA LEU A 90 0.83 4.87 -8.67
C LEU A 90 0.75 4.91 -10.21
N PHE A 91 1.64 5.64 -10.86
CA PHE A 91 1.73 5.64 -12.33
C PHE A 91 2.14 4.28 -12.88
N LEU A 92 3.16 3.64 -12.31
CA LEU A 92 3.65 2.35 -12.78
C LEU A 92 2.56 1.28 -12.71
N PHE A 93 1.87 1.16 -11.58
CA PHE A 93 0.79 0.20 -11.39
C PHE A 93 -0.47 0.58 -12.18
N GLY A 94 -0.82 1.87 -12.24
CA GLY A 94 -1.94 2.36 -13.04
C GLY A 94 -1.77 2.07 -14.54
N LEU A 95 -0.60 2.39 -15.11
CA LEU A 95 -0.29 2.08 -16.51
C LEU A 95 -0.20 0.57 -16.75
N SER A 96 0.43 -0.19 -15.84
CA SER A 96 0.53 -1.65 -15.97
C SER A 96 -0.85 -2.32 -15.99
N ASN A 97 -1.77 -1.87 -15.14
CA ASN A 97 -3.14 -2.38 -15.09
C ASN A 97 -3.92 -2.00 -16.36
N LEU A 98 -3.79 -0.75 -16.84
CA LEU A 98 -4.39 -0.29 -18.09
C LEU A 98 -3.86 -1.09 -19.30
N TRP A 99 -2.55 -1.32 -19.34
CA TRP A 99 -1.89 -2.09 -20.40
C TRP A 99 -2.39 -3.53 -20.44
N ASN A 100 -2.54 -4.18 -19.29
CA ASN A 100 -3.10 -5.53 -19.20
C ASN A 100 -4.54 -5.61 -19.73
N ILE A 101 -5.36 -4.58 -19.47
CA ILE A 101 -6.75 -4.49 -19.94
C ILE A 101 -6.84 -4.25 -21.45
N VAL A 102 -5.88 -3.52 -22.04
CA VAL A 102 -5.82 -3.23 -23.48
C VAL A 102 -5.27 -4.42 -24.27
N GLN A 103 -4.25 -5.11 -23.75
CA GLN A 103 -3.57 -6.23 -24.42
C GLN A 103 -4.38 -7.54 -24.45
N HIS A 104 -5.36 -7.72 -23.56
CA HIS A 104 -6.26 -8.89 -23.56
C HIS A 104 -7.70 -8.52 -23.97
N PRO A 105 -7.96 -8.10 -25.23
CA PRO A 105 -9.32 -7.86 -25.69
C PRO A 105 -10.02 -9.20 -26.00
N SER A 106 -10.73 -9.74 -25.01
CA SER A 106 -11.98 -10.52 -25.14
C SER A 106 -12.07 -11.73 -26.10
N LYS A 107 -11.03 -12.15 -26.81
CA LYS A 107 -11.09 -13.36 -27.64
C LYS A 107 -9.92 -14.26 -27.28
N LYS A 108 -10.25 -15.48 -26.83
CA LYS A 108 -9.38 -16.64 -27.04
C LYS A 108 -9.16 -16.80 -28.54
N SER A 109 -8.25 -16.04 -29.14
CA SER A 109 -7.58 -16.48 -30.35
C SER A 109 -6.40 -17.33 -29.92
N LEU A 110 -6.23 -18.48 -30.57
CA LEU A 110 -5.12 -19.41 -30.39
C LEU A 110 -3.75 -18.68 -30.25
N PRO A 111 -2.77 -19.30 -29.57
CA PRO A 111 -1.49 -18.66 -29.27
C PRO A 111 -0.69 -18.46 -30.56
N THR A 112 -0.78 -17.27 -31.15
CA THR A 112 -0.01 -16.89 -32.34
C THR A 112 0.80 -15.62 -32.09
N SER A 113 1.61 -15.59 -31.03
CA SER A 113 2.78 -14.69 -31.05
C SER A 113 3.81 -14.96 -29.97
N PHE A 114 5.08 -14.96 -30.38
CA PHE A 114 6.28 -14.94 -29.54
C PHE A 114 6.28 -13.78 -28.51
N LYS A 115 5.55 -12.69 -28.80
CA LYS A 115 5.33 -11.55 -27.89
C LYS A 115 4.48 -11.90 -26.66
N SER A 116 3.53 -12.84 -26.75
CA SER A 116 2.73 -13.31 -25.61
C SER A 116 3.56 -14.18 -24.66
N TYR A 117 4.50 -14.96 -25.23
CA TYR A 117 5.48 -15.72 -24.44
C TYR A 117 6.50 -14.80 -23.74
N LEU A 118 6.96 -13.75 -24.41
CA LEU A 118 7.90 -12.79 -23.82
C LEU A 118 7.25 -11.92 -22.73
N SER A 119 5.99 -11.50 -22.93
CA SER A 119 5.21 -10.72 -21.94
C SER A 119 4.84 -11.53 -20.71
N GLY A 120 4.43 -12.79 -20.89
CA GLY A 120 4.13 -13.70 -19.78
C GLY A 120 5.39 -14.06 -18.97
N LYS A 121 6.57 -14.05 -19.59
CA LYS A 121 7.82 -14.48 -18.93
C LYS A 121 8.61 -13.34 -18.29
N LEU A 122 8.46 -12.09 -18.75
CA LEU A 122 9.12 -10.93 -18.15
C LEU A 122 8.44 -10.43 -16.87
N ILE A 123 7.12 -10.61 -16.73
CA ILE A 123 6.35 -10.05 -15.60
C ILE A 123 6.08 -11.09 -14.50
N HIS A 124 5.95 -12.38 -14.83
CA HIS A 124 5.50 -13.39 -13.87
C HIS A 124 6.55 -13.98 -12.93
N LYS A 125 7.85 -13.66 -13.06
CA LYS A 125 8.89 -14.53 -12.45
C LYS A 125 9.50 -14.11 -11.12
N ASN A 126 9.33 -12.88 -10.63
CA ASN A 126 10.15 -12.39 -9.51
C ASN A 126 9.41 -11.79 -8.31
N PHE A 127 8.07 -11.80 -8.25
CA PHE A 127 7.37 -11.34 -7.04
C PHE A 127 7.49 -12.38 -5.92
N ASN A 128 8.58 -12.27 -5.17
CA ASN A 128 8.77 -12.96 -3.91
C ASN A 128 8.09 -12.18 -2.76
N PRO A 129 7.70 -12.85 -1.66
CA PRO A 129 7.15 -12.17 -0.48
C PRO A 129 8.02 -11.00 0.01
N VAL A 130 9.35 -11.15 -0.09
CA VAL A 130 10.33 -10.11 0.28
C VAL A 130 10.17 -8.85 -0.57
N CYS A 131 9.91 -8.98 -1.88
CA CYS A 131 9.69 -7.82 -2.74
C CYS A 131 8.44 -7.05 -2.35
N ILE A 132 7.37 -7.76 -1.95
CA ILE A 132 6.11 -7.13 -1.51
C ILE A 132 6.32 -6.35 -0.21
N ILE A 133 7.05 -6.93 0.75
CA ILE A 133 7.45 -6.25 1.99
C ILE A 133 8.28 -5.00 1.66
N PHE A 134 9.24 -5.11 0.73
CA PHE A 134 10.07 -3.99 0.33
C PHE A 134 9.28 -2.86 -0.33
N ILE A 135 8.28 -3.18 -1.17
CA ILE A 135 7.37 -2.17 -1.72
C ILE A 135 6.61 -1.47 -0.58
N GLY A 136 6.12 -2.22 0.43
CA GLY A 136 5.49 -1.64 1.61
C GLY A 136 6.41 -0.68 2.39
N VAL A 137 7.69 -1.04 2.55
CA VAL A 137 8.71 -0.18 3.17
C VAL A 137 8.88 1.12 2.40
N LEU A 138 9.00 1.04 1.07
CA LEU A 138 9.13 2.23 0.23
C LEU A 138 7.89 3.13 0.32
N PHE A 139 6.70 2.53 0.40
CA PHE A 139 5.44 3.24 0.52
C PHE A 139 5.29 3.97 1.86
N ALA A 140 5.84 3.42 2.94
CA ALA A 140 5.82 4.06 4.26
C ALA A 140 6.65 5.33 4.37
N LEU A 141 7.53 5.60 3.40
CA LEU A 141 8.28 6.85 3.32
C LEU A 141 7.42 8.01 2.79
N SER A 142 6.16 7.76 2.44
CA SER A 142 5.22 8.82 2.05
C SER A 142 5.00 9.82 3.18
N PHE A 143 4.90 11.09 2.83
CA PHE A 143 4.83 12.19 3.80
C PHE A 143 3.64 12.08 4.76
N ASP A 144 2.47 11.68 4.25
CA ASP A 144 1.25 11.54 5.04
C ASP A 144 1.43 10.53 6.18
N THR A 145 2.05 9.37 5.90
CA THR A 145 2.38 8.35 6.90
C THR A 145 3.37 8.87 7.92
N VAL A 146 4.50 9.45 7.48
CA VAL A 146 5.56 9.92 8.38
C VAL A 146 5.00 10.97 9.35
N SER A 147 4.25 11.93 8.84
CA SER A 147 3.64 13.00 9.64
C SER A 147 2.66 12.46 10.68
N GLN A 148 1.77 11.55 10.28
CA GLN A 148 0.81 10.92 11.19
C GLN A 148 1.49 10.11 12.29
N VAL A 149 2.52 9.33 11.93
CA VAL A 149 3.28 8.52 12.88
C VAL A 149 4.05 9.37 13.87
N VAL A 150 4.71 10.43 13.40
CA VAL A 150 5.41 11.38 14.27
C VAL A 150 4.46 12.00 15.29
N LEU A 151 3.27 12.46 14.85
CA LEU A 151 2.30 13.12 15.73
C LEU A 151 1.78 12.21 16.85
N PHE A 152 1.34 10.98 16.53
CA PHE A 152 0.86 10.08 17.58
C PHE A 152 1.99 9.57 18.45
N SER A 153 3.18 9.34 17.88
CA SER A 153 4.36 8.84 18.62
C SER A 153 4.86 9.86 19.63
N LEU A 154 4.85 11.16 19.27
CA LEU A 154 5.20 12.24 20.18
C LEU A 154 4.18 12.33 21.33
N SER A 155 2.90 12.21 21.01
CA SER A 155 1.82 12.22 22.01
C SER A 155 1.95 11.04 22.98
N ALA A 156 2.20 9.83 22.47
CA ALA A 156 2.43 8.64 23.28
C ALA A 156 3.69 8.74 24.14
N SER A 157 4.79 9.20 23.56
CA SER A 157 6.04 9.38 24.29
C SER A 157 5.91 10.39 25.43
N ALA A 158 5.12 11.45 25.26
CA ALA A 158 4.87 12.44 26.31
C ALA A 158 4.00 11.89 27.46
N LEU A 159 3.11 10.93 27.17
CA LEU A 159 2.20 10.35 28.15
C LEU A 159 2.81 9.20 28.97
N ALA A 160 3.50 8.27 28.31
CA ALA A 160 3.97 7.04 28.94
C ALA A 160 5.34 6.54 28.42
N GLY A 161 6.08 7.40 27.72
CA GLY A 161 7.47 7.15 27.31
C GLY A 161 7.63 6.29 26.06
N CYS A 162 8.88 5.89 25.80
CA CYS A 162 9.30 5.20 24.58
C CYS A 162 8.50 3.93 24.28
N LEU A 163 8.34 3.07 25.29
CA LEU A 163 7.67 1.79 25.12
C LEU A 163 6.21 1.97 24.68
N PHE A 164 5.52 2.98 25.19
CA PHE A 164 4.15 3.26 24.80
C PHE A 164 4.04 3.77 23.36
N SER A 165 5.01 4.57 22.89
CA SER A 165 5.12 4.99 21.48
C SER A 165 5.25 3.78 20.54
N VAL A 166 6.16 2.86 20.86
CA VAL A 166 6.36 1.63 20.08
C VAL A 166 5.11 0.75 20.08
N VAL A 167 4.47 0.57 21.25
CA VAL A 167 3.20 -0.16 21.35
C VAL A 167 2.13 0.48 20.46
N LEU A 168 2.05 1.80 20.42
CA LEU A 168 1.11 2.50 19.55
C LEU A 168 1.42 2.27 18.07
N GLY A 169 2.71 2.27 17.68
CA GLY A 169 3.14 1.92 16.33
C GLY A 169 2.76 0.48 15.93
N VAL A 170 2.91 -0.49 16.85
CA VAL A 170 2.46 -1.87 16.63
C VAL A 170 0.94 -1.94 16.48
N VAL A 171 0.18 -1.24 17.33
CA VAL A 171 -1.29 -1.20 17.25
C VAL A 171 -1.76 -0.56 15.93
N PHE A 172 -1.12 0.51 15.49
CA PHE A 172 -1.37 1.13 14.19
C PHE A 172 -1.11 0.14 13.04
N MET A 173 0.04 -0.55 13.07
CA MET A 173 0.36 -1.60 12.10
C MET A 173 -0.71 -2.69 12.10
N LEU A 174 -1.19 -3.16 13.26
CA LEU A 174 -2.25 -4.18 13.32
C LEU A 174 -3.56 -3.71 12.69
N GLY A 175 -3.94 -2.44 12.90
CA GLY A 175 -5.11 -1.84 12.26
C GLY A 175 -4.98 -1.83 10.73
N MET A 176 -3.82 -1.44 10.22
CA MET A 176 -3.52 -1.44 8.78
C MET A 176 -3.46 -2.86 8.21
N MET A 177 -2.84 -3.80 8.90
CA MET A 177 -2.78 -5.21 8.48
C MET A 177 -4.16 -5.82 8.37
N MET A 178 -5.11 -5.39 9.20
CA MET A 178 -6.50 -5.81 9.11
C MET A 178 -7.17 -5.28 7.83
N SER A 179 -7.11 -3.98 7.55
CA SER A 179 -7.75 -3.41 6.34
C SER A 179 -7.06 -3.86 5.05
N ASP A 180 -5.72 -3.77 4.98
CA ASP A 180 -4.94 -4.18 3.82
C ASP A 180 -5.06 -5.68 3.56
N GLY A 181 -5.00 -6.50 4.61
CA GLY A 181 -5.17 -7.95 4.53
C GLY A 181 -6.56 -8.34 4.02
N LEU A 182 -7.62 -7.69 4.53
CA LEU A 182 -8.98 -7.89 4.05
C LEU A 182 -9.14 -7.47 2.58
N ASN A 183 -8.55 -6.33 2.18
CA ASN A 183 -8.55 -5.88 0.79
C ASN A 183 -7.89 -6.90 -0.14
N GLY A 184 -6.65 -7.32 0.16
CA GLY A 184 -5.92 -8.31 -0.64
C GLY A 184 -6.65 -9.64 -0.74
N LEU A 185 -7.22 -10.13 0.36
CA LEU A 185 -8.03 -11.34 0.39
C LEU A 185 -9.30 -11.20 -0.45
N PHE A 186 -10.01 -10.08 -0.33
CA PHE A 186 -11.23 -9.80 -1.09
C PHE A 186 -10.95 -9.75 -2.59
N VAL A 187 -9.92 -9.02 -3.01
CA VAL A 187 -9.48 -8.94 -4.41
C VAL A 187 -9.08 -10.32 -4.94
N SER A 188 -8.30 -11.08 -4.16
CA SER A 188 -7.89 -12.44 -4.55
C SER A 188 -9.09 -13.36 -4.79
N ILE A 189 -10.11 -13.28 -3.91
CA ILE A 189 -11.35 -14.04 -4.07
C ILE A 189 -12.13 -13.57 -5.30
N LEU A 190 -12.21 -12.25 -5.53
CA LEU A 190 -12.89 -11.70 -6.70
C LEU A 190 -12.24 -12.19 -8.00
N ILE A 191 -10.91 -12.16 -8.11
CA ILE A 191 -10.19 -12.63 -9.30
C ILE A 191 -10.43 -14.13 -9.51
N GLN A 192 -10.25 -14.95 -8.46
CA GLN A 192 -10.45 -16.41 -8.53
C GLN A 192 -11.90 -16.80 -8.89
N ARG A 193 -12.89 -15.98 -8.51
CA ARG A 193 -14.30 -16.18 -8.88
C ARG A 193 -14.62 -15.61 -10.26
N ALA A 194 -14.00 -14.49 -10.66
CA ALA A 194 -14.24 -13.83 -11.93
C ALA A 194 -13.80 -14.69 -13.12
N ASP A 195 -12.74 -15.50 -12.96
CA ASP A 195 -12.32 -16.52 -13.94
C ASP A 195 -13.42 -17.55 -14.27
N ARG A 196 -14.46 -17.67 -13.42
CA ARG A 196 -15.60 -18.57 -13.63
C ARG A 196 -16.92 -17.89 -14.02
N VAL A 197 -17.14 -16.61 -13.69
CA VAL A 197 -18.51 -16.03 -13.74
C VAL A 197 -18.68 -14.76 -14.58
N SER A 198 -17.66 -13.93 -14.84
CA SER A 198 -17.73 -12.88 -15.88
C SER A 198 -16.44 -12.07 -15.99
N PHE A 199 -15.81 -12.12 -17.17
CA PHE A 199 -14.68 -11.28 -17.57
C PHE A 199 -14.97 -9.77 -17.47
N LEU A 200 -16.24 -9.37 -17.54
CA LEU A 200 -16.66 -7.98 -17.48
C LEU A 200 -16.40 -7.38 -16.09
N PHE A 201 -16.66 -8.15 -15.02
CA PHE A 201 -16.45 -7.69 -13.64
C PHE A 201 -14.96 -7.49 -13.33
N SER A 202 -14.10 -8.41 -13.78
CA SER A 202 -12.64 -8.24 -13.63
C SER A 202 -12.13 -7.01 -14.38
N ARG A 203 -12.69 -6.74 -15.57
CA ARG A 203 -12.31 -5.60 -16.40
C ARG A 203 -12.77 -4.27 -15.80
N ILE A 204 -14.00 -4.20 -15.32
CA ILE A 204 -14.54 -3.01 -14.66
C ILE A 204 -13.76 -2.71 -13.37
N ALA A 205 -13.48 -3.73 -12.55
CA ALA A 205 -12.68 -3.56 -11.34
C ALA A 205 -11.27 -3.05 -11.66
N GLY A 206 -10.59 -3.67 -12.64
CA GLY A 206 -9.27 -3.23 -13.08
C GLY A 206 -9.26 -1.81 -13.65
N LEU A 207 -10.28 -1.44 -14.43
CA LEU A 207 -10.38 -0.13 -15.07
C LEU A 207 -10.69 0.95 -14.03
N MET A 208 -11.60 0.69 -13.09
CA MET A 208 -11.85 1.57 -11.95
C MET A 208 -10.56 1.87 -11.19
N ILE A 209 -9.79 0.83 -10.86
CA ILE A 209 -8.60 0.98 -10.03
C ILE A 209 -7.46 1.67 -10.80
N ALA A 210 -7.29 1.34 -12.08
CA ALA A 210 -6.35 2.06 -12.95
C ALA A 210 -6.71 3.54 -13.07
N SER A 211 -7.99 3.87 -13.26
CA SER A 211 -8.48 5.25 -13.28
C SER A 211 -8.25 5.96 -11.96
N PHE A 212 -8.59 5.34 -10.82
CA PHE A 212 -8.33 5.92 -9.50
C PHE A 212 -6.83 6.18 -9.27
N SER A 213 -5.98 5.19 -9.55
CA SER A 213 -4.51 5.30 -9.40
C SER A 213 -3.93 6.45 -10.22
N LEU A 214 -4.36 6.57 -11.48
CA LEU A 214 -3.93 7.65 -12.39
C LEU A 214 -4.45 9.01 -11.93
N ILE A 215 -5.71 9.11 -11.52
CA ILE A 215 -6.29 10.36 -11.02
C ILE A 215 -5.52 10.84 -9.79
N ILE A 216 -5.23 9.95 -8.84
CA ILE A 216 -4.47 10.30 -7.62
C ILE A 216 -3.04 10.67 -7.96
N GLY A 217 -2.38 9.90 -8.84
CA GLY A 217 -1.04 10.22 -9.32
C GLY A 217 -0.97 11.62 -9.97
N ILE A 218 -1.99 11.98 -10.75
CA ILE A 218 -2.13 13.31 -11.34
C ILE A 218 -2.36 14.38 -10.26
N ILE A 219 -3.26 14.15 -9.30
CA ILE A 219 -3.53 15.09 -8.20
C ILE A 219 -2.26 15.33 -7.36
N ASN A 220 -1.53 14.27 -7.03
CA ASN A 220 -0.28 14.37 -6.27
C ASN A 220 0.81 15.08 -7.07
N CYS A 221 0.90 14.83 -8.38
CA CYS A 221 1.79 15.58 -9.28
C CYS A 221 1.46 17.08 -9.27
N PHE A 222 0.17 17.45 -9.39
CA PHE A 222 -0.25 18.85 -9.32
C PHE A 222 0.05 19.48 -7.96
N LYS A 223 -0.13 18.76 -6.85
CA LYS A 223 0.29 19.24 -5.53
C LYS A 223 1.80 19.49 -5.48
N MET A 224 2.61 18.54 -5.94
CA MET A 224 4.07 18.69 -5.96
C MET A 224 4.50 19.93 -6.75
N PHE A 225 3.86 20.25 -7.87
CA PHE A 225 4.15 21.46 -8.66
C PHE A 225 3.61 22.77 -8.05
N ASN A 226 2.50 22.74 -7.31
CA ASN A 226 1.94 23.94 -6.68
C ASN A 226 2.58 24.29 -5.33
N TYR A 227 3.27 23.34 -4.69
CA TYR A 227 3.97 23.53 -3.42
C TYR A 227 5.51 23.56 -3.58
N ALA A 228 6.01 23.57 -4.82
CA ALA A 228 7.42 23.78 -5.18
C ALA A 228 7.69 25.25 -5.53
#